data_AF-A0AAE1E9L7-F1
#
_entry.id   AF-A0AAE1E9L7-F1
#
_cell.length_a   1.000
_cell.length_b   1.000
_cell.length_c   1.000
_cell.angle_alpha   90.00
_cell.angle_beta   90.00
_cell.angle_gamma   90.00
#
_symmetry.space_group_name_H-M   'P 1'
#
loop_
_entity.id
_entity.type
_entity.pdbx_description
1 polymer ?
#
loop_
_entity_poly.entity_id
_entity_poly.type
_entity_poly.pdbx_seq_one_letter_code
_entity_poly.pdbx_strand_id
1 'polypeptide(L)'
;MARKAGEDNKPDIKCLLDGCDDWDVSADLPEWDSHPSIIKETRLRPEIVIHSASTQQLIMVELTVPYENRMEEAHIYKREKYINLTKELENAGYKAVVMPVEVGARGFVGSSSTTF
;
A
#
# COMPACT_ATOMS: atom_id res chain seq x y z
N MET A 1 51.00 -11.92 -4.93
CA MET A 1 49.85 -11.49 -5.75
C MET A 1 48.60 -11.64 -4.89
N ALA A 2 47.90 -10.53 -4.65
CA ALA A 2 46.86 -10.42 -3.64
C ALA A 2 45.55 -11.10 -4.09
N ARG A 3 44.91 -11.80 -3.14
CA ARG A 3 43.54 -12.31 -3.25
C ARG A 3 42.57 -11.12 -3.29
N LYS A 4 41.65 -11.10 -4.26
CA LYS A 4 40.57 -10.12 -4.31
C LYS A 4 39.56 -10.47 -3.20
N ALA A 5 39.20 -9.47 -2.42
CA ALA A 5 38.29 -9.55 -1.27
C ALA A 5 36.91 -10.07 -1.68
N GLY A 6 36.27 -10.78 -0.75
CA GLY A 6 34.93 -11.33 -0.93
C GLY A 6 33.90 -10.24 -1.23
N GLU A 7 33.00 -10.55 -2.15
CA GLU A 7 31.76 -9.80 -2.31
C GLU A 7 30.93 -9.96 -1.03
N ASP A 8 30.71 -8.84 -0.36
CA ASP A 8 29.79 -8.76 0.77
C ASP A 8 28.39 -9.14 0.27
N ASN A 9 27.94 -10.33 0.66
CA ASN A 9 26.65 -10.88 0.31
C ASN A 9 25.55 -10.18 1.13
N LYS A 10 25.26 -8.90 0.80
CA LYS A 10 24.20 -8.13 1.43
C LYS A 10 22.86 -8.64 0.90
N PRO A 11 21.89 -8.99 1.78
CA PRO A 11 20.60 -9.45 1.30
C PRO A 11 19.97 -8.36 0.44
N ASP A 12 19.45 -8.76 -0.72
CA ASP A 12 18.64 -7.91 -1.58
C ASP A 12 17.31 -7.64 -0.86
N ILE A 13 17.26 -6.55 -0.10
CA ILE A 13 16.05 -6.15 0.63
C ILE A 13 15.11 -5.49 -0.37
N LYS A 14 14.13 -6.26 -0.82
CA LYS A 14 13.10 -5.80 -1.74
C LYS A 14 12.06 -4.96 -1.01
N CYS A 15 11.90 -3.71 -1.41
CA CYS A 15 10.91 -2.77 -0.90
C CYS A 15 9.60 -2.85 -1.71
N LEU A 16 8.50 -2.39 -1.13
CA LEU A 16 7.17 -2.44 -1.76
C LEU A 16 7.11 -1.69 -3.11
N LEU A 17 7.89 -0.60 -3.23
CA LEU A 17 7.95 0.24 -4.43
C LEU A 17 9.04 -0.17 -5.42
N ASP A 18 9.72 -1.29 -5.18
CA ASP A 18 10.75 -1.76 -6.11
C ASP A 18 10.16 -2.28 -7.42
N GLY A 19 10.89 -2.06 -8.52
CA GLY A 19 10.61 -2.67 -9.82
C GLY A 19 9.97 -1.77 -10.86
N CYS A 20 9.69 -0.50 -10.55
CA CYS A 20 9.30 0.54 -11.52
C CYS A 20 9.63 1.95 -11.01
N ASP A 21 9.67 2.92 -11.92
CA ASP A 21 10.04 4.32 -11.68
C ASP A 21 8.94 5.32 -12.06
N ASP A 22 7.80 4.83 -12.56
CA ASP A 22 6.63 5.62 -12.99
C ASP A 22 5.51 5.65 -11.94
N TRP A 23 5.88 5.59 -10.66
CA TRP A 23 4.92 5.67 -9.57
C TRP A 23 4.21 7.02 -9.55
N ASP A 24 2.87 6.97 -9.56
CA ASP A 24 2.01 8.14 -9.45
C ASP A 24 1.05 7.98 -8.25
N VAL A 25 0.71 9.10 -7.62
CA VAL A 25 -0.03 9.14 -6.35
C VAL A 25 -1.27 10.01 -6.50
N SER A 26 -2.41 9.43 -6.12
CA SER A 26 -3.71 10.11 -6.06
C SER A 26 -4.31 9.96 -4.67
N ALA A 27 -5.19 10.88 -4.28
CA ALA A 27 -5.82 10.86 -2.97
C ALA A 27 -7.30 11.21 -3.08
N ASP A 28 -8.08 10.77 -2.08
CA ASP A 28 -9.45 11.23 -1.90
C ASP A 28 -9.52 12.66 -1.32
N LEU A 29 -8.95 13.62 -2.04
CA LEU A 29 -8.98 15.04 -1.71
C LEU A 29 -9.39 15.86 -2.93
N PRO A 30 -10.23 16.90 -2.79
CA PRO A 30 -10.66 17.74 -3.91
C PRO A 30 -9.52 18.39 -4.69
N GLU A 31 -8.40 18.65 -4.02
CA GLU A 31 -7.23 19.35 -4.57
C GLU A 31 -6.22 18.41 -5.24
N TRP A 32 -6.41 17.09 -5.13
CA TRP A 32 -5.48 16.09 -5.66
C TRP A 32 -5.98 15.47 -6.95
N ASP A 33 -5.06 14.82 -7.66
CA ASP A 33 -5.40 14.07 -8.86
C ASP A 33 -6.42 12.98 -8.55
N SER A 34 -7.34 12.82 -9.49
CA SER A 34 -8.36 11.78 -9.39
C SER A 34 -7.71 10.39 -9.45
N HIS A 35 -8.20 9.46 -8.63
CA HIS A 35 -7.81 8.05 -8.66
C HIS A 35 -7.71 7.45 -10.06
N PRO A 36 -6.87 6.45 -10.32
CA PRO A 36 -6.83 5.79 -11.64
C PRO A 36 -8.20 5.20 -12.01
N SER A 37 -8.52 5.15 -13.31
CA SER A 37 -9.84 4.73 -13.81
C SER A 37 -10.30 3.38 -13.25
N ILE A 38 -9.38 2.42 -13.12
CA ILE A 38 -9.65 1.10 -12.56
C ILE A 38 -10.21 1.15 -11.13
N ILE A 39 -9.86 2.18 -10.35
CA ILE A 39 -10.44 2.42 -9.01
C ILE A 39 -11.74 3.20 -9.10
N LYS A 40 -11.84 4.21 -10.00
CA LYS A 40 -13.07 5.02 -10.18
C LYS A 40 -14.27 4.19 -10.60
N GLU A 41 -14.05 3.12 -11.36
CA GLU A 41 -15.10 2.20 -11.81
C GLU A 41 -15.67 1.35 -10.67
N THR A 42 -14.97 1.29 -9.53
CA THR A 42 -15.42 0.60 -8.33
C THR A 42 -16.33 1.50 -7.48
N ARG A 43 -17.04 0.90 -6.52
CA ARG A 43 -17.77 1.64 -5.48
C ARG A 43 -16.92 1.95 -4.24
N LEU A 44 -15.64 1.59 -4.26
CA LEU A 44 -14.71 1.81 -3.15
C LEU A 44 -13.88 3.06 -3.44
N ARG A 45 -13.45 3.71 -2.37
CA ARG A 45 -12.68 4.95 -2.44
C ARG A 45 -11.60 4.91 -1.36
N PRO A 46 -10.42 4.33 -1.67
CA PRO A 46 -9.26 4.43 -0.81
C PRO A 46 -8.90 5.90 -0.56
N GLU A 47 -8.28 6.21 0.58
CA GLU A 47 -7.85 7.57 0.88
C GLU A 47 -6.63 7.99 0.06
N ILE A 48 -5.73 7.04 -0.25
CA ILE A 48 -4.58 7.27 -1.13
C ILE A 48 -4.41 6.05 -2.03
N VAL A 49 -4.09 6.27 -3.30
CA VAL A 49 -3.68 5.22 -4.24
C VAL A 49 -2.34 5.58 -4.85
N ILE A 50 -1.36 4.70 -4.68
CA ILE A 50 -0.05 4.75 -5.33
C ILE A 50 -0.07 3.68 -6.43
N HIS A 51 0.27 4.04 -7.66
CA HIS A 51 0.15 3.11 -8.78
C HIS A 51 1.24 3.31 -9.83
N SER A 52 1.55 2.23 -10.55
CA SER A 52 2.38 2.25 -11.74
C SER A 52 1.57 1.70 -12.90
N ALA A 53 1.40 2.53 -13.94
CA ALA A 53 0.67 2.13 -15.15
C ALA A 53 1.48 1.13 -15.98
N SER A 54 2.80 1.31 -16.07
CA SER A 54 3.66 0.44 -16.90
C SER A 54 3.78 -0.99 -16.37
N THR A 55 3.74 -1.16 -15.04
CA THR A 55 3.88 -2.47 -14.38
C THR A 55 2.59 -3.01 -13.77
N GLN A 56 1.47 -2.30 -13.96
CA GLN A 56 0.15 -2.65 -13.43
C GLN A 56 0.17 -2.92 -11.92
N GLN A 57 0.88 -2.08 -11.17
CA GLN A 57 0.97 -2.18 -9.71
C GLN A 57 0.06 -1.14 -9.06
N LEU A 58 -0.62 -1.55 -8.00
CA LEU A 58 -1.59 -0.73 -7.28
C LEU A 58 -1.46 -0.95 -5.78
N ILE A 59 -1.23 0.13 -5.03
CA ILE A 59 -1.19 0.14 -3.57
C ILE A 59 -2.30 1.07 -3.11
N MET A 60 -3.30 0.51 -2.44
CA MET A 60 -4.42 1.23 -1.85
C MET A 60 -4.14 1.43 -0.36
N VAL A 61 -3.98 2.68 0.05
CA VAL A 61 -3.76 3.05 1.45
C VAL A 61 -5.08 3.48 2.05
N GLU A 62 -5.41 2.90 3.20
CA GLU A 62 -6.63 3.20 3.95
C GLU A 62 -6.24 3.64 5.36
N LEU A 63 -6.49 4.89 5.68
CA LEU A 63 -6.27 5.45 6.99
C LEU A 63 -7.42 5.08 7.93
N THR A 64 -7.08 4.91 9.20
CA THR A 64 -8.06 4.66 10.25
C THR A 64 -7.57 5.17 11.59
N VAL A 65 -8.50 5.68 12.40
CA VAL A 65 -8.22 6.23 13.74
C VAL A 65 -8.97 5.43 14.82
N PRO A 66 -8.53 4.20 15.13
CA PRO A 66 -9.20 3.37 16.13
C PRO A 66 -8.82 3.81 17.56
N TYR A 67 -9.62 3.37 18.53
CA TYR A 67 -9.14 3.26 19.91
C TYR A 67 -8.04 2.18 19.98
N GLU A 68 -7.04 2.36 20.84
CA GLU A 68 -5.84 1.51 20.86
C GLU A 68 -6.16 0.03 21.09
N ASN A 69 -7.19 -0.28 21.89
CA ASN A 69 -7.62 -1.65 22.14
C ASN A 69 -8.32 -2.33 20.94
N ARG A 70 -8.61 -1.58 19.87
CA ARG A 70 -9.31 -2.07 18.67
C ARG A 70 -8.47 -1.96 17.40
N MET A 71 -7.16 -1.74 17.52
CA MET A 71 -6.30 -1.55 16.35
C MET A 71 -6.29 -2.77 15.42
N GLU A 72 -6.11 -3.96 15.98
CA GLU A 72 -6.08 -5.20 15.18
C GLU A 72 -7.43 -5.45 14.48
N GLU A 73 -8.54 -5.27 15.19
CA GLU A 73 -9.89 -5.40 14.61
C GLU A 73 -10.10 -4.40 13.47
N ALA A 74 -9.69 -3.15 13.67
CA ALA A 74 -9.79 -2.11 12.65
C ALA A 74 -8.93 -2.44 11.43
N HIS A 75 -7.71 -2.95 11.65
CA HIS A 75 -6.78 -3.38 10.60
C HIS A 75 -7.39 -4.49 9.73
N ILE A 76 -7.89 -5.55 10.37
CA ILE A 76 -8.54 -6.68 9.68
C ILE A 76 -9.77 -6.20 8.92
N TYR A 77 -10.65 -5.42 9.57
CA TYR A 77 -11.85 -4.90 8.95
C TYR A 77 -11.56 -4.08 7.68
N LYS A 78 -10.54 -3.22 7.72
CA LYS A 78 -10.14 -2.43 6.55
C LYS A 78 -9.52 -3.30 5.45
N ARG A 79 -8.72 -4.33 5.78
CA ARG A 79 -8.24 -5.30 4.77
C ARG A 79 -9.40 -6.05 4.12
N GLU A 80 -10.35 -6.54 4.91
CA GLU A 80 -11.51 -7.29 4.43
C GLU A 80 -12.41 -6.46 3.51
N LYS A 81 -12.55 -5.16 3.76
CA LYS A 81 -13.30 -4.22 2.89
C LYS A 81 -12.84 -4.30 1.42
N TYR A 82 -11.56 -4.55 1.18
CA TYR A 82 -10.96 -4.54 -0.17
C TYR A 82 -10.70 -5.93 -0.76
N ILE A 83 -10.99 -7.02 -0.04
CA ILE A 83 -10.60 -8.38 -0.44
C ILE A 83 -11.17 -8.84 -1.79
N ASN A 84 -12.38 -8.40 -2.13
CA ASN A 84 -12.99 -8.74 -3.42
C ASN A 84 -12.36 -7.92 -4.55
N LEU A 85 -12.11 -6.63 -4.31
CA LEU A 85 -11.47 -5.75 -5.29
C LEU A 85 -10.04 -6.22 -5.60
N THR A 86 -9.24 -6.60 -4.59
CA THR A 86 -7.88 -7.11 -4.84
C THR A 86 -7.90 -8.36 -5.70
N LYS A 87 -8.84 -9.28 -5.47
CA LYS A 87 -9.00 -10.48 -6.30
C LYS A 87 -9.41 -10.15 -7.74
N GLU A 88 -10.32 -9.21 -7.92
CA GLU A 88 -10.74 -8.75 -9.24
C GLU A 88 -9.57 -8.12 -10.01
N LEU A 89 -8.77 -7.30 -9.33
CA LEU A 89 -7.57 -6.68 -9.87
C LEU A 89 -6.50 -7.71 -10.23
N GLU A 90 -6.24 -8.68 -9.35
CA GLU A 90 -5.31 -9.79 -9.59
C GLU A 90 -5.74 -10.62 -10.81
N ASN A 91 -7.03 -10.92 -10.94
CA ASN A 91 -7.58 -11.61 -12.12
C ASN A 91 -7.43 -10.78 -13.40
N ALA A 92 -7.41 -9.45 -13.29
CA ALA A 92 -7.14 -8.52 -14.39
C ALA A 92 -5.64 -8.29 -14.64
N GLY A 93 -4.75 -9.00 -13.94
CA GLY A 93 -3.30 -8.95 -14.12
C GLY A 93 -2.58 -7.88 -13.30
N TYR A 94 -3.28 -7.17 -12.41
CA TYR A 94 -2.66 -6.19 -11.52
C TYR A 94 -2.01 -6.86 -10.31
N LYS A 95 -0.94 -6.26 -9.81
CA LYS A 95 -0.45 -6.54 -8.45
C LYS A 95 -1.07 -5.52 -7.51
N ALA A 96 -2.07 -5.96 -6.74
CA ALA A 96 -2.82 -5.09 -5.84
C ALA A 96 -2.48 -5.35 -4.37
N VAL A 97 -2.12 -4.31 -3.63
CA VAL A 97 -1.86 -4.37 -2.19
C VAL A 97 -2.75 -3.38 -1.46
N VAL A 98 -3.31 -3.81 -0.32
CA VAL A 98 -4.08 -2.94 0.58
C VAL A 98 -3.26 -2.73 1.84
N MET A 99 -3.01 -1.47 2.16
CA MET A 99 -2.24 -1.05 3.32
C MET A 99 -3.12 -0.20 4.26
N PRO A 100 -3.78 -0.83 5.25
CA PRO A 100 -4.38 -0.08 6.33
C PRO A 100 -3.31 0.58 7.20
N VAL A 101 -3.52 1.84 7.57
CA VAL A 101 -2.64 2.63 8.44
C VAL A 101 -3.44 3.10 9.64
N GLU A 102 -3.09 2.59 10.82
CA GLU A 102 -3.78 2.89 12.07
C GLU A 102 -3.04 3.94 12.89
N VAL A 103 -3.74 5.01 13.26
CA VAL A 103 -3.28 6.00 14.24
C VAL A 103 -4.25 6.01 15.41
N GLY A 104 -3.80 5.60 16.59
CA GLY A 104 -4.59 5.58 17.81
C GLY A 104 -5.06 6.97 18.23
N ALA A 105 -6.32 7.08 18.65
CA ALA A 105 -6.96 8.36 18.99
C ALA A 105 -6.27 9.13 20.14
N ARG A 106 -5.42 8.48 20.95
CA ARG A 106 -4.65 9.11 22.05
C ARG A 106 -3.18 9.36 21.71
N GLY A 107 -2.83 9.32 20.42
CA GLY A 107 -1.45 9.53 19.97
C GLY A 107 -0.58 8.27 20.02
N PHE A 108 -1.18 7.08 20.14
CA PHE A 108 -0.48 5.83 19.93
C PHE A 108 -0.38 5.55 18.42
N VAL A 109 0.80 5.23 17.91
CA VAL A 109 1.02 4.97 16.48
C VAL A 109 1.11 3.46 16.26
N GLY A 110 0.32 2.93 15.32
CA GLY A 110 0.32 1.50 15.00
C GLY A 110 1.65 1.03 14.41
N SER A 111 1.90 -0.27 14.50
CA SER A 111 3.08 -0.89 13.87
C SER A 111 3.11 -0.66 12.35
N SER A 112 1.93 -0.56 11.72
CA SER A 112 1.75 -0.21 10.30
C SER A 112 2.38 1.12 9.89
N SER A 113 2.56 2.04 10.83
CA SER A 113 3.22 3.34 10.57
C SER A 113 4.72 3.34 10.92
N THR A 114 5.23 2.22 11.49
CA THR A 114 6.61 2.11 11.99
C THR A 114 7.44 1.13 11.17
N THR A 115 6.82 0.20 10.45
CA THR A 115 7.47 -0.82 9.61
C THR A 115 7.10 -0.58 8.16
N PHE A 116 8.06 -0.15 7.33
CA PHE A 116 7.95 0.01 5.87
C PHE A 116 8.84 -1.01 5.16
#